data_AF-A0A957M019-F1
#
_entry.id   AF-A0A957M019-F1
#
_cell.length_a   1.000
_cell.length_b   1.000
_cell.length_c   1.000
_cell.angle_alpha   90.00
_cell.angle_beta   90.00
_cell.angle_gamma   90.00
#
_symmetry.space_group_name_H-M   'P 1'
#
loop_
_entity.id
_entity.type
_entity.pdbx_description
1 polymer ?
#
loop_
_entity_poly.entity_id
_entity_poly.type
_entity_poly.pdbx_seq_one_letter_code
_entity_poly.pdbx_strand_id
1 'polypeptide(L)' 'MGLTISQAIVQTHGGTIMCDSDVGRGTVFTVSLPAASAKALLDGD' A
#
# COMPACT_ATOMS: atom_id res chain seq x y z
N MET A 1 15.51 -2.10 -6.60
CA MET A 1 15.56 -0.74 -6.01
C MET A 1 14.17 -0.19 -5.72
N GLY A 2 13.21 -0.26 -6.65
CA GLY A 2 11.86 0.29 -6.44
C GLY A 2 11.07 -0.32 -5.26
N LEU A 3 11.09 -1.64 -5.09
CA LEU A 3 10.28 -2.32 -4.07
C LEU A 3 10.61 -1.87 -2.63
N THR A 4 11.89 -1.66 -2.30
CA THR A 4 12.29 -1.20 -0.97
C THR A 4 11.76 0.20 -0.68
N ILE A 5 11.77 1.08 -1.69
CA ILE A 5 11.20 2.43 -1.57
C ILE A 5 9.67 2.34 -1.39
N SER A 6 9.00 1.54 -2.21
CA SER A 6 7.56 1.31 -2.10
C SER A 6 7.17 0.74 -0.74
N GLN A 7 7.93 -0.22 -0.21
CA GLN A 7 7.69 -0.80 1.11
C GLN A 7 7.80 0.26 2.22
N ALA A 8 8.85 1.09 2.18
CA ALA A 8 9.04 2.16 3.16
C ALA A 8 7.89 3.19 3.13
N ILE A 9 7.43 3.57 1.93
CA ILE A 9 6.28 4.46 1.76
C ILE A 9 5.03 3.81 2.38
N VAL A 10 4.70 2.58 1.98
CA VAL A 10 3.50 1.88 2.46
C VAL A 10 3.51 1.71 3.98
N GLN A 11 4.64 1.35 4.58
CA GLN A 11 4.79 1.23 6.03
C GLN A 11 4.62 2.57 6.74
N THR A 12 5.16 3.66 6.17
CA THR A 12 5.00 5.02 6.71
C THR A 12 3.54 5.46 6.74
N HIS A 13 2.74 5.00 5.77
CA HIS A 13 1.29 5.24 5.72
C HIS A 13 0.47 4.24 6.56
N GLY A 14 1.10 3.39 7.38
CA GLY A 14 0.42 2.40 8.22
C GLY A 14 -0.21 1.25 7.41
N GLY A 15 0.24 1.05 6.17
CA GLY A 15 -0.25 0.01 5.28
C GLY A 15 0.65 -1.22 5.20
N THR A 16 0.28 -2.12 4.30
CA THR A 16 1.02 -3.36 4.01
C THR A 16 1.17 -3.59 2.51
N ILE A 17 2.25 -4.25 2.11
CA ILE A 17 2.50 -4.67 0.73
C ILE A 17 2.81 -6.17 0.71
N MET A 18 2.08 -6.92 -0.11
CA MET A 18 2.29 -8.36 -0.36
C MET A 18 2.73 -8.60 -1.80
N CYS A 19 3.50 -9.66 -2.00
CA CYS A 19 3.96 -10.12 -3.31
C CYS A 19 3.53 -11.58 -3.49
N ASP A 20 2.79 -11.85 -4.55
CA ASP A 20 2.48 -13.19 -5.02
C ASP A 20 3.17 -13.38 -6.38
N SER A 21 4.02 -14.39 -6.50
CA SER A 21 4.75 -14.66 -7.74
C SER A 21 5.01 -16.14 -7.90
N ASP A 22 4.69 -16.61 -9.10
CA ASP A 22 4.95 -17.97 -9.56
C ASP A 22 5.75 -17.92 -10.86
N VAL A 23 6.70 -18.86 -11.01
CA VAL A 23 7.50 -18.99 -12.23
C VAL A 23 6.57 -19.21 -13.43
N GLY A 24 6.73 -18.39 -14.47
CA GLY A 24 5.94 -18.47 -15.70
C GLY A 24 4.51 -17.92 -15.60
N ARG A 25 4.08 -17.39 -14.44
CA ARG A 25 2.73 -16.80 -14.25
C ARG A 25 2.76 -15.29 -13.99
N GLY A 26 3.96 -14.74 -13.82
CA GLY A 26 4.17 -13.32 -13.52
C GLY A 26 4.15 -13.04 -12.02
N THR A 27 3.95 -11.78 -11.68
CA THR A 27 4.01 -11.28 -10.30
C THR A 27 2.88 -10.29 -10.06
N VAL A 28 2.21 -10.41 -8.92
CA VAL A 28 1.20 -9.48 -8.43
C VAL A 28 1.68 -8.89 -7.12
N PHE A 29 1.66 -7.55 -7.03
CA PHE A 29 1.88 -6.83 -5.79
C PHE A 29 0.54 -6.26 -5.32
N THR A 30 0.17 -6.55 -4.07
CA THR A 30 -1.05 -6.03 -3.44
C THR A 30 -0.67 -5.04 -2.36
N VAL A 31 -1.20 -3.82 -2.43
CA VAL A 31 -0.99 -2.77 -1.44
C VAL A 31 -2.30 -2.51 -0.71
N SER A 32 -2.25 -2.50 0.62
CA SER A 32 -3.37 -2.14 1.48
C SER A 32 -2.98 -0.94 2.33
N LEU A 33 -3.79 0.11 2.31
CA LEU A 33 -3.62 1.30 3.13
C LEU A 33 -4.87 1.49 4.00
N PRO A 34 -4.73 2.00 5.24
CA PRO A 34 -5.87 2.43 6.02
C PRO A 34 -6.72 3.43 5.23
N ALA A 35 -8.03 3.23 5.18
CA ALA A 35 -8.93 4.23 4.61
C ALA A 35 -8.85 5.50 5.46
N ALA A 36 -8.89 6.66 4.81
CA ALA A 36 -9.04 7.92 5.53
C ALA A 36 -10.31 7.84 6.39
N SER A 37 -10.20 8.19 7.67
CA SER A 37 -11.38 8.30 8.53
C SER A 37 -12.32 9.32 7.92
N ALA A 38 -13.61 8.99 7.82
CA ALA A 38 -14.63 9.83 7.19
C ALA A 38 -14.63 11.27 7.76
N LYS A 39 -14.16 11.45 9.00
CA LYS A 39 -13.95 12.75 9.65
C LYS A 39 -13.13 13.74 8.81
N ALA A 40 -12.08 13.29 8.13
CA ALA A 40 -11.25 14.16 7.27
C ALA A 40 -11.97 14.69 6.02
N LEU A 41 -13.11 14.09 5.62
CA LEU A 41 -13.96 14.57 4.52
C LEU A 41 -15.03 15.57 5.00
N LEU A 42 -15.28 15.65 6.32
CA LEU A 42 -16.32 16.51 6.92
C LEU A 42 -15.72 17.79 7.52
N ASP A 43 -14.46 17.76 7.96
CA ASP A 43 -13.71 18.90 8.49
C ASP A 43 -13.20 19.82 7.36
N GLY A 44 -14.13 20.29 6.53
CA GLY A 44 -13.96 21.52 5.75
C GLY A 44 -14.51 22.69 6.56
N ASP A 45 -13.64 23.30 7.36
CA ASP A 45 -13.85 24.64 7.96
C ASP A 45 -13.35 25.71 6.98
#